data_AF-A0A944BNP8-F1
#
_entry.id   AF-A0A944BNP8-F1
#
_cell.length_a   1.000
_cell.length_b   1.000
_cell.length_c   1.000
_cell.angle_alpha   90.00
_cell.angle_beta   90.00
_cell.angle_gamma   90.00
#
_symmetry.space_group_name_H-M   'P 1'
#
loop_
_entity.id
_entity.type
_entity.pdbx_description
1 polymer ?
#
loop_
_entity_poly.entity_id
_entity_poly.type
_entity_poly.pdbx_seq_one_letter_code
_entity_poly.pdbx_strand_id
1 'polypeptide(L)'
;MNDYEKDQNRVKELTEILNRSNYEYYVLNQSSLSDAEFDSLMEELQMLEKKHPELKDPLSPTSRVGGGVLDSFKKIKHKKYMLSIGDVFNEEEIIA
;
A
#
# COMPACT_ATOMS: atom_id res chain seq x y z
N MET A 1 22.91 16.22 -21.37
CA MET A 1 21.84 15.55 -20.61
C MET A 1 20.57 16.31 -20.89
N ASN A 2 19.60 15.66 -21.52
CA ASN A 2 18.29 16.27 -21.74
C ASN A 2 17.55 16.35 -20.40
N ASP A 3 16.74 17.40 -20.19
CA ASP A 3 15.93 17.53 -18.97
C ASP A 3 15.05 16.30 -18.73
N TYR A 4 14.61 15.63 -19.80
CA TYR A 4 13.89 14.36 -19.74
C TYR A 4 14.70 13.21 -19.10
N GLU A 5 15.98 13.03 -19.44
CA GLU A 5 16.81 11.98 -18.84
C GLU A 5 17.06 12.25 -17.35
N LYS A 6 17.17 13.53 -16.98
CA LYS A 6 17.33 13.95 -15.59
C LYS A 6 16.07 13.64 -14.79
N ASP A 7 14.91 14.02 -15.31
CA ASP A 7 13.61 13.76 -14.68
C ASP A 7 13.35 12.24 -14.60
N GLN A 8 13.70 11.47 -15.63
CA GLN A 8 13.61 10.01 -15.62
C GLN A 8 14.47 9.36 -14.53
N ASN A 9 15.72 9.81 -14.37
CA ASN A 9 16.59 9.30 -13.32
C ASN A 9 16.07 9.67 -11.93
N ARG A 10 15.52 10.88 -11.78
CA ARG A 10 14.93 11.34 -10.52
C ARG A 10 13.67 10.55 -10.15
N VAL A 11 12.79 10.27 -11.11
CA VAL A 11 11.61 9.41 -10.91
C VAL A 11 12.03 8.01 -10.41
N LYS A 12 13.08 7.42 -11.00
CA LYS A 12 13.60 6.12 -10.54
C LYS A 12 14.12 6.17 -9.11
N GLU A 13 14.93 7.18 -8.79
CA GLU A 13 15.49 7.37 -7.45
C GLU A 13 14.38 7.55 -6.39
N LEU A 14 13.41 8.43 -6.66
CA LEU A 14 12.26 8.65 -5.77
C LEU A 14 11.43 7.38 -5.59
N THR A 15 11.21 6.63 -6.67
CA THR A 15 10.47 5.36 -6.65
C THR A 15 11.18 4.32 -5.75
N GLU A 16 12.50 4.20 -5.84
CA GLU A 16 13.28 3.29 -5.00
C GLU A 16 13.22 3.69 -3.52
N ILE A 17 13.41 4.97 -3.22
CA ILE A 17 13.36 5.49 -1.84
C ILE A 17 11.98 5.26 -1.23
N LEU A 18 10.91 5.67 -1.92
CA LEU A 18 9.54 5.53 -1.42
C LEU A 18 9.13 4.06 -1.26
N ASN A 19 9.54 3.17 -2.16
CA ASN A 19 9.29 1.73 -2.00
C ASN A 19 10.01 1.13 -0.80
N ARG A 20 11.26 1.52 -0.57
CA ARG A 20 12.01 1.08 0.61
C ARG A 20 11.33 1.56 1.90
N SER A 21 10.98 2.85 1.97
CA SER A 21 10.30 3.43 3.12
C SER A 21 8.91 2.83 3.35
N ASN A 22 8.16 2.51 2.29
CA ASN A 22 6.90 1.78 2.41
C ASN A 22 7.10 0.37 3.00
N TYR A 23 8.10 -0.38 2.54
CA TYR A 23 8.40 -1.71 3.09
C TYR A 23 8.77 -1.62 4.57
N GLU A 24 9.64 -0.68 4.91
CA GLU A 24 10.05 -0.35 6.27
C GLU A 24 8.86 -0.02 7.19
N TYR A 25 7.98 0.87 6.74
CA TYR A 25 6.79 1.28 7.48
C TYR A 25 5.77 0.14 7.63
N TYR A 26 5.34 -0.48 6.53
CA TYR A 26 4.23 -1.44 6.52
C TYR A 26 4.62 -2.85 6.92
N VAL A 27 5.86 -3.28 6.65
CA VAL A 27 6.30 -4.67 6.90
C VAL A 27 7.16 -4.76 8.15
N LEU A 28 8.13 -3.86 8.31
CA LEU A 28 9.07 -3.92 9.44
C LEU A 28 8.58 -3.16 10.67
N ASN A 29 7.53 -2.35 10.57
CA ASN A 29 7.10 -1.39 11.60
C ASN A 29 8.26 -0.50 12.09
N GLN A 30 9.18 -0.14 11.19
CA GLN A 30 10.35 0.68 11.45
C GLN A 30 10.51 1.64 10.28
N SER A 31 10.19 2.93 10.46
CA SER A 31 10.36 3.92 9.39
C SER A 31 11.70 4.64 9.51
N SER A 32 12.49 4.67 8.43
CA SER A 32 13.70 5.51 8.35
C SER A 32 13.41 6.97 8.02
N LEU A 33 12.23 7.27 7.47
CA LEU A 33 11.78 8.61 7.13
C LEU A 33 10.68 9.07 8.09
N SER A 34 10.65 10.37 8.38
CA SER A 34 9.48 10.99 8.99
C SER A 34 8.34 11.08 7.99
N ASP A 35 7.09 11.16 8.50
CA ASP A 35 5.90 11.29 7.65
C ASP A 35 6.01 12.51 6.71
N ALA A 36 6.53 13.64 7.21
CA ALA A 36 6.69 14.86 6.41
C ALA A 36 7.71 14.70 5.26
N GLU A 37 8.81 13.98 5.50
CA GLU A 37 9.80 13.68 4.44
C GLU A 37 9.22 12.75 3.39
N PHE A 38 8.47 11.72 3.82
CA PHE A 38 7.80 10.81 2.92
C PHE A 38 6.78 11.54 2.05
N ASP A 39 5.94 12.39 2.65
CA ASP A 39 4.94 13.19 1.94
C ASP A 39 5.58 14.12 0.92
N SER A 40 6.66 14.82 1.29
CA SER A 40 7.38 15.71 0.37
C SER A 40 7.98 14.96 -0.83
N LEU A 41 8.54 13.78 -0.63
CA LEU A 41 9.10 12.95 -1.71
C LEU A 41 7.99 12.38 -2.61
N MET A 42 6.85 12.02 -2.01
CA MET A 42 5.68 11.56 -2.74
C MET A 42 5.10 12.66 -3.62
N GLU A 43 4.98 13.88 -3.12
CA GLU A 43 4.56 15.05 -3.91
C GLU A 43 5.52 15.34 -5.07
N GLU A 44 6.83 15.26 -4.84
CA GLU A 44 7.84 15.43 -5.90
C GLU A 44 7.65 14.41 -7.02
N LEU A 45 7.47 13.13 -6.67
CA LEU A 45 7.24 12.07 -7.64
C LEU A 45 5.95 12.29 -8.44
N GLN A 46 4.86 12.69 -7.77
CA GLN A 46 3.60 13.01 -8.45
C GLN A 46 3.72 14.19 -9.41
N MET A 47 4.48 15.22 -9.07
CA MET A 47 4.72 16.36 -9.97
C MET A 47 5.49 15.94 -11.22
N LEU A 48 6.52 15.10 -11.06
CA LEU A 48 7.31 14.60 -12.17
C LEU A 48 6.49 13.68 -13.08
N GLU A 49 5.69 12.77 -12.53
CA GLU A 49 4.78 11.91 -13.31
C GLU A 49 3.67 12.70 -14.00
N LYS A 50 3.20 13.80 -13.41
CA LYS A 50 2.22 14.68 -14.05
C LYS A 50 2.83 15.48 -15.20
N LYS A 51 4.09 15.89 -15.07
CA LYS A 51 4.86 16.57 -16.12
C LYS A 51 5.21 15.62 -17.26
N HIS A 52 5.48 14.35 -16.94
CA HIS A 52 5.86 13.29 -17.86
C HIS A 52 4.97 12.06 -17.70
N PRO A 53 3.73 12.06 -18.25
CA PRO A 53 2.81 10.92 -18.17
C PRO A 53 3.41 9.61 -18.70
N GLU A 54 4.36 9.69 -19.62
CA GLU A 54 5.12 8.56 -20.18
C GLU A 54 6.03 7.85 -19.17
N LEU A 55 6.41 8.52 -18.07
CA LEU A 55 7.24 7.96 -17.00
C LEU A 55 6.41 7.28 -15.90
N LYS A 56 5.08 7.39 -15.96
CA LYS A 56 4.20 6.83 -14.93
C LYS A 56 4.12 5.30 -15.06
N ASP A 57 4.67 4.60 -14.07
CA ASP A 57 4.58 3.14 -13.97
C ASP A 57 3.31 2.75 -13.17
N PRO A 58 2.48 1.80 -13.62
CA PRO A 58 1.39 1.23 -12.82
C PRO A 58 1.82 0.67 -11.46
N LEU A 59 3.09 0.30 -11.30
CA LEU A 59 3.68 -0.20 -10.06
C LEU A 59 4.27 0.92 -9.19
N SER A 60 4.22 2.17 -9.63
CA SER A 60 4.72 3.33 -8.90
C SER A 60 4.02 3.49 -7.54
N PRO A 61 4.75 3.94 -6.49
CA PRO A 61 4.17 4.29 -5.19
C PRO A 61 2.99 5.26 -5.28
N THR A 62 2.97 6.17 -6.27
CA THR A 62 1.88 7.13 -6.47
C THR A 62 0.56 6.50 -6.91
N SER A 63 0.63 5.31 -7.51
CA SER A 63 -0.53 4.57 -8.02
C SER A 63 -1.05 3.55 -7.01
N ARG A 64 -0.38 3.39 -5.86
CA ARG A 64 -0.77 2.49 -4.77
C ARG A 64 -1.20 3.32 -3.56
N VAL A 65 -2.43 3.13 -3.10
CA VAL A 65 -2.89 3.68 -1.82
C VAL A 65 -2.85 2.57 -0.78
N GLY A 66 -1.97 2.71 0.21
CA GLY A 66 -1.76 1.71 1.27
C GLY A 66 -0.68 0.69 0.93
N GLY A 67 -0.03 0.18 1.99
CA GLY A 67 1.07 -0.79 1.94
C GLY A 67 0.76 -2.01 1.07
N GLY A 68 1.84 -2.59 0.51
CA GLY A 68 1.82 -3.57 -0.56
C GLY A 68 0.69 -4.59 -0.48
N VAL A 69 0.14 -4.93 -1.65
CA VAL A 69 -0.81 -6.05 -1.80
C VAL A 69 -0.18 -7.27 -1.14
N LEU A 70 -0.67 -7.61 0.06
CA LEU A 70 -0.40 -8.92 0.64
C LEU A 70 -0.79 -9.92 -0.44
N ASP A 71 0.16 -10.75 -0.86
CA ASP A 71 -0.11 -11.86 -1.76
C ASP A 71 -1.35 -12.56 -1.21
N SER A 72 -2.42 -12.47 -1.98
CA SER A 72 -3.78 -12.84 -1.60
C SER A 72 -3.82 -13.99 -0.60
N PHE A 73 -4.57 -13.83 0.50
CA PHE A 73 -4.68 -14.88 1.50
C PHE A 73 -5.14 -16.20 0.85
N LYS A 74 -4.27 -17.22 0.88
CA LYS A 74 -4.65 -18.56 0.42
C LYS A 74 -5.78 -19.07 1.33
N LYS A 75 -6.93 -19.38 0.73
CA LYS A 75 -8.04 -20.02 1.46
C LYS A 75 -7.57 -21.37 1.98
N ILE A 76 -7.50 -21.51 3.30
CA ILE A 76 -7.25 -22.80 3.96
C ILE A 76 -8.57 -23.39 4.43
N LYS A 77 -8.72 -24.72 4.30
CA LYS A 77 -9.89 -25.43 4.82
C LYS A 77 -9.68 -25.68 6.32
N HIS A 78 -10.58 -25.16 7.16
CA HIS A 78 -10.55 -25.45 8.59
C HIS A 78 -10.82 -26.95 8.83
N LYS A 79 -10.02 -27.59 9.70
CA LYS A 79 -10.15 -29.03 10.02
C LYS A 79 -11.46 -29.37 10.74
N LYS A 80 -12.03 -28.39 11.43
CA LYS A 80 -13.34 -28.47 12.08
C LYS A 80 -14.20 -27.32 11.55
N TYR A 81 -15.50 -27.53 11.50
CA TYR A 81 -16.43 -26.48 11.10
C TYR A 81 -16.33 -25.29 12.05
N MET A 82 -16.30 -24.09 11.47
CA MET A 82 -16.53 -22.86 12.24
C MET A 82 -18.03 -22.78 12.49
N LEU A 83 -18.44 -22.89 13.74
CA LEU A 83 -19.84 -22.78 14.14
C LEU A 83 -20.19 -21.30 14.26
N SER A 84 -21.38 -20.94 13.76
CA SER A 84 -22.01 -19.67 14.12
C SER A 84 -22.74 -19.84 15.46
N ILE A 85 -22.85 -18.75 16.20
CA ILE A 85 -23.82 -18.65 17.28
C ILE A 85 -25.17 -18.32 16.62
N GLY A 86 -26.26 -18.89 17.15
CA GLY A 86 -27.61 -18.56 16.73
C GLY A 86 -28.04 -17.23 17.34
N ASP A 87 -28.64 -16.37 16.53
CA ASP A 87 -29.23 -15.13 17.02
C ASP A 87 -30.55 -15.44 17.74
N VAL A 88 -30.90 -14.58 18.70
CA VAL A 88 -32.16 -14.64 19.44
C VAL A 88 -32.78 -13.26 19.39
N PHE A 89 -34.07 -13.18 19.02
CA PHE A 89 -34.76 -11.91 18.82
C PHE A 89 -35.80 -11.58 19.90
N ASN A 90 -36.13 -12.53 20.77
CA ASN A 90 -37.04 -12.35 21.91
C ASN A 90 -36.74 -13.36 23.04
N GLU A 91 -37.31 -13.13 24.22
CA GLU A 91 -37.07 -13.95 25.41
C GLU A 91 -37.68 -15.36 25.30
N GLU A 92 -38.75 -15.51 24.51
CA GLU A 92 -39.46 -16.77 24.29
C GLU A 92 -38.60 -17.78 23.49
N GLU A 93 -37.76 -17.30 22.57
CA GLU A 93 -36.80 -18.09 21.79
C GLU A 93 -35.64 -18.69 22.63
N ILE A 94 -35.41 -18.21 23.85
CA ILE A 94 -34.36 -18.73 24.76
C ILE A 94 -34.86 -19.94 25.55
N ILE A 95 -36.16 -20.01 25.83
CA ILE A 95 -36.75 -20.94 26.81
C ILE A 95 -37.31 -22.22 26.12
N ALA A 96 -37.46 -22.21 24.80
CA ALA A 96 -38.04 -23.29 23.99
C ALA A 96 -37.15 -24.53 23.83
#